data_AF-A0A7X9F6A5-F1
#
_entry.id   AF-A0A7X9F6A5-F1
#
_cell.length_a   1.000
_cell.length_b   1.000
_cell.length_c   1.000
_cell.angle_alpha   90.00
_cell.angle_beta   90.00
_cell.angle_gamma   90.00
#
_symmetry.space_group_name_H-M   'P 1'
#
loop_
_entity.id
_entity.type
_entity.pdbx_description
1 polymer ?
#
loop_
_entity_poly.entity_id
_entity_poly.type
_entity_poly.pdbx_seq_one_letter_code
_entity_poly.pdbx_strand_id
1 'polypeptide(L)'
;MSIYVDNEEGREVRCITSYGDSTRVSCPVINRSARLGGGFVFAHLSNLPSGKYRIRVKAENDCLVDEIDIRPSMDAGVCIVGKTHPMGHYDHLYDRSHSAFFDYTADVSDGKPAEGIPFVKGSGTVTIKNGTVINGTKGFLSWGVQSTAENTRIILDNVEVYSSGINCTAVDVEQATISKCSFKVDNPFIINRHGAEFYAVDLRGGQASEVSFSSFMGGQGCLSFKGDFSKIHHNHFINRQTVTNHYSIMAMGDSSLIFSNHIEPEIGSGIEIYVHRGIEIFNNEFHISAAPPSCEYNEHLSTNGIRIADYGAKRGAVNGCYGNRIYNNKFFISGKKYREYPDFIPMASAFFYSASGGDNEVFGNHIFVDQKDPDTNAEAFAFYIGNSNGGLIYNNTIISNVTPIWVGSSYGRAENTILRGNIIERSPGTTKTFKPIRMGSNEQPDYVALGTRFMSNILKGMEFGVDETDQKHNYSVFWTLRVNLRDRSGRPLSNNEIQITDRNGKEVFRQNADSNGYLETELAEYIKEGDKSRYFSPYRITSGKNKIDVELTKNTETDFIK
;
A
#
# COMPACT_ATOMS: atom_id res chain seq x y z
N MET A 1 9.13 -28.27 -13.00
CA MET A 1 8.25 -28.55 -14.16
C MET A 1 9.05 -28.42 -15.44
N SER A 2 8.79 -29.30 -16.41
CA SER A 2 9.37 -29.25 -17.76
C SER A 2 8.27 -29.30 -18.80
N ILE A 3 8.43 -28.52 -19.88
CA ILE A 3 7.47 -28.39 -20.98
C ILE A 3 8.16 -28.80 -22.28
N TYR A 4 7.57 -29.77 -22.96
CA TYR A 4 7.96 -30.25 -24.27
C TYR A 4 6.81 -30.06 -25.24
N VAL A 5 7.12 -29.94 -26.52
CA VAL A 5 6.12 -29.86 -27.58
C VAL A 5 6.49 -30.86 -28.66
N ASP A 6 5.52 -31.63 -29.15
CA ASP A 6 5.68 -32.51 -30.31
C ASP A 6 4.84 -31.98 -31.48
N ASN A 7 5.29 -32.21 -32.71
CA ASN A 7 4.54 -31.89 -33.92
C ASN A 7 3.51 -32.99 -34.28
N GLU A 8 2.79 -32.83 -35.39
CA GLU A 8 1.76 -33.77 -35.85
C GLU A 8 2.26 -35.21 -36.05
N GLU A 9 3.55 -35.39 -36.33
CA GLU A 9 4.18 -36.70 -36.54
C GLU A 9 4.72 -37.30 -35.23
N GLY A 10 4.49 -36.64 -34.09
CA GLY A 10 5.01 -37.05 -32.79
C GLY A 10 6.50 -36.79 -32.60
N ARG A 11 7.12 -35.97 -33.46
CA ARG A 11 8.53 -35.58 -33.33
C ARG A 11 8.64 -34.38 -32.39
N GLU A 12 9.60 -34.43 -31.46
CA GLU A 12 9.84 -33.33 -30.54
C GLU A 12 10.26 -32.06 -31.29
N VAL A 13 9.62 -30.95 -30.95
CA VAL A 13 9.87 -29.61 -31.47
C VAL A 13 10.95 -28.97 -30.62
N ARG A 14 12.05 -28.60 -31.28
CA ARG A 14 13.14 -27.82 -30.68
C ARG A 14 13.17 -26.43 -31.30
N CYS A 15 12.85 -25.41 -30.51
CA CYS A 15 12.97 -24.02 -30.90
C CYS A 15 14.27 -23.45 -30.33
N ILE A 16 15.11 -22.87 -31.20
CA ILE A 16 16.27 -22.08 -30.82
C ILE A 16 15.97 -20.65 -31.26
N THR A 17 15.83 -19.76 -30.29
CA THR A 17 15.38 -18.39 -30.51
C THR A 17 16.50 -17.42 -30.17
N SER A 18 16.77 -16.48 -31.06
CA SER A 18 17.67 -15.35 -30.81
C SER A 18 16.89 -14.22 -30.14
N TYR A 19 17.39 -13.78 -29.00
CA TYR A 19 16.89 -12.65 -28.21
C TYR A 19 17.94 -11.55 -28.19
N GLY A 20 17.59 -10.38 -27.63
CA GLY A 20 18.51 -9.24 -27.62
C GLY A 20 19.80 -9.44 -26.82
N ASP A 21 19.81 -10.36 -25.86
CA ASP A 21 20.98 -10.66 -25.02
C ASP A 21 21.71 -11.95 -25.41
N SER A 22 21.04 -12.88 -26.10
CA SER A 22 21.50 -14.27 -26.22
C SER A 22 20.68 -15.09 -27.21
N THR A 23 21.22 -16.22 -27.65
CA THR A 23 20.45 -17.28 -28.35
C THR A 23 20.18 -18.42 -27.36
N ARG A 24 18.91 -18.78 -27.16
CA ARG A 24 18.51 -19.80 -26.16
C ARG A 24 17.60 -20.86 -26.77
N VAL A 25 17.62 -22.06 -26.17
CA VAL A 25 16.58 -23.05 -26.41
C VAL A 25 15.30 -22.56 -25.74
N SER A 26 14.29 -22.23 -26.54
CA SER A 26 13.01 -21.70 -26.06
C SER A 26 11.91 -22.77 -25.96
N CYS A 27 12.12 -23.91 -26.63
CA CYS A 27 11.36 -25.15 -26.45
C CYS A 27 12.31 -26.33 -26.74
N PRO A 28 12.37 -27.37 -25.89
CA PRO A 28 11.67 -27.51 -24.61
C PRO A 28 12.21 -26.58 -23.52
N VAL A 29 11.42 -26.36 -22.47
CA VAL A 29 11.84 -25.67 -21.24
C VAL A 29 11.92 -26.71 -20.12
N ILE A 30 13.10 -26.86 -19.50
CA ILE A 30 13.40 -27.97 -18.60
C ILE A 30 13.70 -27.45 -17.18
N ASN A 31 13.17 -28.14 -16.18
CA ASN A 31 13.44 -27.91 -14.76
C ASN A 31 13.24 -26.46 -14.33
N ARG A 32 12.11 -25.86 -14.70
CA ARG A 32 11.71 -24.53 -14.24
C ARG A 32 10.62 -24.60 -13.17
N SER A 33 10.58 -23.58 -12.34
CA SER A 33 9.58 -23.38 -11.29
C SER A 33 8.98 -21.99 -11.43
N ALA A 34 7.67 -21.89 -11.28
CA ALA A 34 7.00 -20.61 -11.14
C ALA A 34 7.55 -19.81 -9.94
N ARG A 35 7.37 -18.48 -9.96
CA ARG A 35 7.54 -17.65 -8.74
C ARG A 35 6.46 -18.00 -7.71
N LEU A 36 6.71 -17.65 -6.45
CA LEU A 36 5.75 -17.74 -5.34
C LEU A 36 4.39 -17.14 -5.75
N GLY A 37 3.28 -17.77 -5.34
CA GLY A 37 1.93 -17.28 -5.65
C GLY A 37 1.41 -17.68 -7.03
N GLY A 38 1.75 -18.88 -7.53
CA GLY A 38 1.04 -19.49 -8.66
C GLY A 38 1.33 -18.91 -10.05
N GLY A 39 2.61 -18.71 -10.39
CA GLY A 39 3.02 -18.30 -11.75
C GLY A 39 2.99 -19.43 -12.79
N PHE A 40 3.20 -19.09 -14.06
CA PHE A 40 3.27 -20.05 -15.17
C PHE A 40 4.71 -20.38 -15.53
N VAL A 41 4.96 -21.64 -15.87
CA VAL A 41 6.11 -22.02 -16.70
C VAL A 41 5.62 -22.07 -18.14
N PHE A 42 6.38 -21.55 -19.10
CA PHE A 42 6.01 -21.56 -20.51
C PHE A 42 7.21 -21.87 -21.39
N ALA A 43 6.93 -22.41 -22.59
CA ALA A 43 7.88 -22.56 -23.68
C ALA A 43 7.51 -21.57 -24.79
N HIS A 44 8.49 -20.87 -25.35
CA HIS A 44 8.27 -19.90 -26.43
C HIS A 44 8.46 -20.60 -27.79
N LEU A 45 7.35 -20.77 -28.49
CA LEU A 45 7.26 -21.37 -29.82
C LEU A 45 7.34 -20.27 -30.87
N SER A 46 8.42 -20.26 -31.66
CA SER A 46 8.68 -19.22 -32.66
C SER A 46 9.08 -19.87 -33.99
N ASN A 47 8.78 -19.20 -35.11
CA ASN A 47 9.14 -19.64 -36.47
C ASN A 47 8.68 -21.08 -36.82
N LEU A 48 7.55 -21.50 -36.26
CA LEU A 48 6.93 -22.78 -36.56
C LEU A 48 5.83 -22.61 -37.61
N PRO A 49 5.64 -23.58 -38.52
CA PRO A 49 4.50 -23.56 -39.43
C PRO A 49 3.18 -23.68 -38.67
N SER A 50 2.08 -23.21 -39.27
CA SER A 50 0.75 -23.54 -38.75
C SER A 50 0.53 -25.06 -38.78
N GLY A 51 0.03 -25.63 -37.69
CA GLY A 51 -0.23 -27.06 -37.59
C GLY A 51 -0.70 -27.46 -36.19
N LYS A 52 -0.90 -28.75 -35.96
CA LYS A 52 -1.22 -29.28 -34.63
C LYS A 52 0.06 -29.57 -33.87
N TYR A 53 0.07 -29.12 -32.62
CA TYR A 53 1.15 -29.31 -31.69
C TYR A 53 0.60 -29.96 -30.43
N ARG A 54 1.37 -30.89 -29.84
CA ARG A 54 1.04 -31.56 -28.59
C ARG A 54 1.97 -31.08 -27.50
N ILE A 55 1.41 -30.49 -26.43
CA ILE A 55 2.19 -30.18 -25.23
C ILE A 55 2.34 -31.44 -24.38
N ARG A 56 3.55 -31.72 -23.92
CA ARG A 56 3.84 -32.68 -22.84
C ARG A 56 4.41 -31.91 -21.65
N VAL A 57 3.79 -32.06 -20.49
CA VAL A 57 4.27 -31.47 -19.24
C VAL A 57 4.77 -32.58 -18.33
N LYS A 58 5.94 -32.37 -17.74
CA LYS A 58 6.50 -33.23 -16.70
C LYS A 58 6.60 -32.44 -15.40
N ALA A 59 5.89 -32.91 -14.38
CA ALA A 59 6.12 -32.48 -13.00
C ALA A 59 7.48 -33.04 -12.56
N GLU A 60 8.39 -32.16 -12.14
CA GLU A 60 9.74 -32.54 -11.69
C GLU A 60 9.82 -32.66 -10.15
N ASN A 61 8.74 -32.23 -9.48
CA ASN A 61 8.52 -32.23 -8.05
C ASN A 61 7.00 -32.36 -7.80
N ASP A 62 6.60 -32.38 -6.54
CA ASP A 62 5.18 -32.35 -6.16
C ASP A 62 4.59 -30.98 -6.50
N CYS A 63 3.96 -30.88 -7.67
CA CYS A 63 3.25 -29.69 -8.11
C CYS A 63 1.87 -30.05 -8.68
N LEU A 64 0.87 -29.20 -8.40
CA LEU A 64 -0.43 -29.27 -9.05
C LEU A 64 -0.36 -28.49 -10.37
N VAL A 65 -0.80 -29.12 -11.45
CA VAL A 65 -0.93 -28.47 -12.77
C VAL A 65 -2.41 -28.21 -13.00
N ASP A 66 -2.79 -26.93 -13.01
CA ASP A 66 -4.18 -26.50 -13.13
C ASP A 66 -4.64 -26.39 -14.60
N GLU A 67 -3.88 -25.65 -15.41
CA GLU A 67 -4.17 -25.43 -16.83
C GLU A 67 -2.92 -25.62 -17.70
N ILE A 68 -3.11 -26.16 -18.92
CA ILE A 68 -2.08 -26.30 -19.96
C ILE A 68 -2.70 -25.83 -21.28
N ASP A 69 -2.05 -24.88 -21.95
CA ASP A 69 -2.56 -24.31 -23.20
C ASP A 69 -1.45 -23.76 -24.13
N ILE A 70 -1.76 -23.54 -25.40
CA ILE A 70 -0.95 -22.79 -26.37
C ILE A 70 -1.69 -21.50 -26.69
N ARG A 71 -1.10 -20.34 -26.38
CA ARG A 71 -1.72 -19.03 -26.57
C ARG A 71 -0.85 -18.09 -27.39
N PRO A 72 -1.45 -17.17 -28.16
CA PRO A 72 -0.74 -16.04 -28.75
C PRO A 72 -0.05 -15.19 -27.68
N SER A 73 1.08 -14.60 -28.04
CA SER A 73 1.95 -13.86 -27.12
C SER A 73 2.60 -12.68 -27.84
N MET A 74 2.96 -11.65 -27.07
CA MET A 74 3.73 -10.47 -27.46
C MET A 74 3.06 -9.57 -28.51
N ASP A 75 1.73 -9.56 -28.57
CA ASP A 75 0.97 -8.69 -29.47
C ASP A 75 0.62 -7.35 -28.81
N ALA A 76 0.52 -6.29 -29.63
CA ALA A 76 0.17 -4.95 -29.20
C ALA A 76 -0.85 -4.30 -30.15
N GLY A 77 -1.95 -3.77 -29.60
CA GLY A 77 -3.02 -3.16 -30.39
C GLY A 77 -2.61 -1.83 -31.06
N VAL A 78 -1.96 -0.95 -30.30
CA VAL A 78 -1.39 0.31 -30.81
C VAL A 78 0.10 0.37 -30.46
N CYS A 79 0.94 0.36 -31.49
CA CYS A 79 2.40 0.35 -31.36
C CYS A 79 2.99 1.73 -31.64
N ILE A 80 3.73 2.30 -30.68
CA ILE A 80 4.57 3.49 -30.88
C ILE A 80 6.03 3.08 -30.77
N VAL A 81 6.63 2.74 -31.91
CA VAL A 81 7.92 2.06 -31.99
C VAL A 81 9.06 3.08 -32.02
N GLY A 82 10.02 2.96 -31.09
CA GLY A 82 11.34 3.60 -31.18
C GLY A 82 12.40 2.57 -31.61
N LYS A 83 12.57 1.54 -30.76
CA LYS A 83 13.33 0.31 -31.02
C LYS A 83 12.52 -0.89 -30.50
N THR A 84 12.78 -2.09 -30.99
CA THR A 84 12.19 -3.29 -30.40
C THR A 84 12.97 -3.70 -29.15
N HIS A 85 12.30 -4.37 -28.21
CA HIS A 85 12.94 -5.02 -27.07
C HIS A 85 12.71 -6.52 -27.20
N PRO A 86 13.55 -7.23 -27.96
CA PRO A 86 13.34 -8.64 -28.32
C PRO A 86 13.68 -9.57 -27.17
N MET A 87 12.98 -9.40 -26.05
CA MET A 87 13.00 -10.26 -24.88
C MET A 87 11.70 -11.07 -24.86
N GLY A 88 11.78 -12.36 -24.62
CA GLY A 88 10.57 -13.20 -24.59
C GLY A 88 10.76 -14.59 -23.99
N HIS A 89 11.98 -14.90 -23.54
CA HIS A 89 12.27 -16.17 -22.89
C HIS A 89 11.66 -16.21 -21.49
N TYR A 90 11.39 -17.41 -20.97
CA TYR A 90 10.93 -17.61 -19.59
C TYR A 90 11.78 -16.85 -18.58
N ASP A 91 13.11 -17.03 -18.65
CA ASP A 91 14.05 -16.38 -17.74
C ASP A 91 13.99 -14.84 -17.88
N HIS A 92 13.71 -14.29 -19.06
CA HIS A 92 13.61 -12.82 -19.24
C HIS A 92 12.42 -12.24 -18.48
N LEU A 93 11.24 -12.87 -18.58
CA LEU A 93 10.06 -12.43 -17.85
C LEU A 93 10.18 -12.71 -16.34
N TYR A 94 10.85 -13.81 -15.97
CA TYR A 94 11.19 -14.14 -14.59
C TYR A 94 12.14 -13.11 -13.94
N ASP A 95 13.03 -12.52 -14.75
CA ASP A 95 13.99 -11.48 -14.36
C ASP A 95 13.52 -10.06 -14.68
N ARG A 96 12.25 -9.89 -15.09
CA ARG A 96 11.61 -8.59 -15.34
C ARG A 96 12.23 -7.78 -16.48
N SER A 97 12.79 -8.46 -17.47
CA SER A 97 13.27 -7.81 -18.69
C SER A 97 12.08 -7.31 -19.50
N HIS A 98 12.13 -6.04 -19.92
CA HIS A 98 11.08 -5.45 -20.72
C HIS A 98 11.03 -6.09 -22.11
N SER A 99 9.82 -6.54 -22.50
CA SER A 99 9.53 -7.18 -23.78
C SER A 99 8.65 -6.27 -24.61
N ALA A 100 9.04 -6.00 -25.85
CA ALA A 100 8.25 -5.21 -26.76
C ALA A 100 8.58 -5.57 -28.21
N PHE A 101 7.54 -5.83 -29.01
CA PHE A 101 7.64 -6.00 -30.46
C PHE A 101 8.61 -7.11 -30.91
N PHE A 102 8.66 -8.23 -30.20
CA PHE A 102 9.57 -9.34 -30.49
C PHE A 102 9.48 -9.81 -31.95
N ASP A 103 8.27 -10.15 -32.41
CA ASP A 103 8.02 -10.65 -33.78
C ASP A 103 8.29 -9.60 -34.87
N TYR A 104 8.35 -8.32 -34.50
CA TYR A 104 8.62 -7.20 -35.42
C TYR A 104 10.10 -6.78 -35.42
N THR A 105 11.01 -7.64 -34.96
CA THR A 105 12.45 -7.35 -34.87
C THR A 105 13.21 -7.96 -36.06
N ALA A 106 13.90 -7.12 -36.85
CA ALA A 106 14.81 -7.59 -37.92
C ALA A 106 16.20 -7.95 -37.39
N ASP A 107 16.73 -7.17 -36.45
CA ASP A 107 18.01 -7.43 -35.82
C ASP A 107 17.85 -7.34 -34.30
N VAL A 108 18.03 -8.49 -33.64
CA VAL A 108 17.83 -8.58 -32.20
C VAL A 108 18.94 -7.90 -31.42
N SER A 109 20.14 -7.74 -31.99
CA SER A 109 21.31 -7.22 -31.29
C SER A 109 21.23 -5.72 -31.00
N ASP A 110 20.55 -4.96 -31.86
CA ASP A 110 20.32 -3.53 -31.70
C ASP A 110 18.84 -3.15 -31.56
N GLY A 111 17.94 -4.14 -31.61
CA GLY A 111 16.49 -3.92 -31.52
C GLY A 111 15.93 -3.21 -32.76
N LYS A 112 16.52 -3.42 -33.94
CA LYS A 112 16.05 -2.80 -35.17
C LYS A 112 14.69 -3.38 -35.59
N PRO A 113 13.67 -2.54 -35.83
CA PRO A 113 12.39 -2.99 -36.36
C PRO A 113 12.50 -3.62 -37.75
N ALA A 114 11.60 -4.54 -38.07
CA ALA A 114 11.47 -5.18 -39.37
C ALA A 114 11.17 -4.17 -40.48
N GLU A 115 11.52 -4.54 -41.72
CA GLU A 115 11.26 -3.69 -42.89
C GLU A 115 9.76 -3.38 -43.02
N GLY A 116 9.45 -2.11 -43.29
CA GLY A 116 8.06 -1.63 -43.41
C GLY A 116 7.41 -1.18 -42.10
N ILE A 117 8.02 -1.45 -40.93
CA ILE A 117 7.52 -0.95 -39.64
C ILE A 117 7.96 0.51 -39.44
N PRO A 118 7.04 1.48 -39.34
CA PRO A 118 7.40 2.85 -39.03
C PRO A 118 7.89 2.96 -37.59
N PHE A 119 8.94 3.76 -37.38
CA PHE A 119 9.47 4.03 -36.04
C PHE A 119 9.84 5.51 -35.88
N VAL A 120 9.79 5.99 -34.65
CA VAL A 120 9.95 7.40 -34.27
C VAL A 120 11.35 7.62 -33.72
N LYS A 121 11.95 8.78 -34.02
CA LYS A 121 13.20 9.27 -33.41
C LYS A 121 12.98 10.65 -32.80
N GLY A 122 13.62 10.88 -31.65
CA GLY A 122 13.57 12.18 -30.96
C GLY A 122 12.36 12.36 -30.05
N SER A 123 12.25 13.54 -29.45
CA SER A 123 11.16 13.88 -28.53
C SER A 123 9.88 14.26 -29.27
N GLY A 124 8.73 13.99 -28.68
CA GLY A 124 7.46 14.38 -29.28
C GLY A 124 6.25 14.05 -28.42
N THR A 125 5.07 14.15 -29.04
CA THR A 125 3.80 13.78 -28.42
C THR A 125 3.00 12.95 -29.42
N VAL A 126 2.44 11.84 -28.94
CA VAL A 126 1.48 11.03 -29.70
C VAL A 126 0.14 11.10 -28.97
N THR A 127 -0.89 11.51 -29.68
CA THR A 127 -2.26 11.58 -29.13
C THR A 127 -3.11 10.46 -29.71
N ILE A 128 -3.65 9.63 -28.83
CA ILE A 128 -4.65 8.61 -29.14
C ILE A 128 -5.93 9.04 -28.44
N LYS A 129 -6.97 9.30 -29.23
CA LYS A 129 -8.24 9.80 -28.71
C LYS A 129 -9.40 9.06 -29.33
N ASN A 130 -10.48 8.91 -28.57
CA ASN A 130 -11.76 8.35 -29.02
C ASN A 130 -11.64 6.96 -29.63
N GLY A 131 -12.12 5.94 -28.92
CA GLY A 131 -12.27 4.61 -29.50
C GLY A 131 -12.03 3.51 -28.50
N THR A 132 -12.01 2.28 -29.01
CA THR A 132 -11.91 1.07 -28.21
C THR A 132 -10.83 0.17 -28.79
N VAL A 133 -9.91 -0.28 -27.93
CA VAL A 133 -8.94 -1.34 -28.22
C VAL A 133 -9.40 -2.60 -27.50
N ILE A 134 -9.62 -3.68 -28.24
CA ILE A 134 -10.14 -4.94 -27.70
C ILE A 134 -9.17 -6.05 -28.06
N ASN A 135 -8.79 -6.83 -27.06
CA ASN A 135 -8.05 -8.04 -27.30
C ASN A 135 -8.91 -9.05 -28.08
N GLY A 136 -8.41 -9.52 -29.23
CA GLY A 136 -9.11 -10.49 -30.07
C GLY A 136 -9.15 -11.91 -29.50
N THR A 137 -8.25 -12.26 -28.57
CA THR A 137 -8.17 -13.59 -27.95
C THR A 137 -7.51 -13.53 -26.57
N LYS A 138 -7.68 -14.54 -25.72
CA LYS A 138 -6.98 -14.59 -24.44
C LYS A 138 -5.48 -14.81 -24.67
N GLY A 139 -4.68 -13.77 -24.47
CA GLY A 139 -3.23 -13.80 -24.70
C GLY A 139 -2.45 -14.36 -23.52
N PHE A 140 -1.21 -14.78 -23.77
CA PHE A 140 -0.24 -15.03 -22.70
C PHE A 140 0.38 -13.71 -22.21
N LEU A 141 0.87 -12.89 -23.13
CA LEU A 141 1.44 -11.57 -22.88
C LEU A 141 0.95 -10.65 -24.01
N SER A 142 0.26 -9.55 -23.71
CA SER A 142 -0.24 -8.64 -24.75
C SER A 142 -0.50 -7.24 -24.21
N TRP A 143 -0.53 -6.25 -25.10
CA TRP A 143 -0.72 -4.85 -24.75
C TRP A 143 -1.83 -4.18 -25.57
N GLY A 144 -2.66 -3.35 -24.92
CA GLY A 144 -3.57 -2.47 -25.65
C GLY A 144 -2.79 -1.37 -26.38
N VAL A 145 -1.98 -0.61 -25.65
CA VAL A 145 -1.07 0.41 -26.16
C VAL A 145 0.32 0.13 -25.60
N GLN A 146 1.33 0.01 -26.47
CA GLN A 146 2.72 -0.14 -26.06
C GLN A 146 3.62 0.88 -26.77
N SER A 147 4.57 1.45 -26.02
CA SER A 147 5.57 2.36 -26.60
C SER A 147 6.99 2.06 -26.13
N THR A 148 7.91 2.08 -27.10
CA THR A 148 9.37 2.08 -26.88
C THR A 148 10.04 3.36 -27.39
N ALA A 149 9.26 4.35 -27.80
CA ALA A 149 9.77 5.63 -28.26
C ALA A 149 10.24 6.47 -27.06
N GLU A 150 11.55 6.63 -26.94
CA GLU A 150 12.18 7.44 -25.89
C GLU A 150 11.74 8.92 -25.99
N ASN A 151 11.62 9.60 -24.86
CA ASN A 151 11.27 11.03 -24.78
C ASN A 151 9.96 11.42 -25.49
N THR A 152 9.05 10.48 -25.70
CA THR A 152 7.74 10.72 -26.31
C THR A 152 6.67 10.71 -25.24
N ARG A 153 5.84 11.75 -25.17
CA ARG A 153 4.67 11.80 -24.29
C ARG A 153 3.47 11.19 -24.99
N ILE A 154 2.81 10.23 -24.35
CA ILE A 154 1.56 9.67 -24.85
C ILE A 154 0.39 10.42 -24.22
N ILE A 155 -0.54 10.91 -25.04
CA ILE A 155 -1.81 11.46 -24.57
C ILE A 155 -2.90 10.46 -24.92
N LEU A 156 -3.54 9.89 -23.90
CA LEU A 156 -4.73 9.05 -24.05
C LEU A 156 -5.93 9.85 -23.56
N ASP A 157 -6.88 10.14 -24.44
CA ASP A 157 -8.10 10.88 -24.08
C ASP A 157 -9.36 10.16 -24.60
N ASN A 158 -10.25 9.78 -23.69
CA ASN A 158 -11.50 9.10 -24.04
C ASN A 158 -11.27 7.79 -24.83
N VAL A 159 -10.38 6.93 -24.31
CA VAL A 159 -10.06 5.61 -24.88
C VAL A 159 -10.52 4.50 -23.95
N GLU A 160 -11.14 3.47 -24.51
CA GLU A 160 -11.47 2.25 -23.80
C GLU A 160 -10.51 1.12 -24.21
N VAL A 161 -10.01 0.35 -23.25
CA VAL A 161 -9.19 -0.83 -23.50
C VAL A 161 -9.75 -2.04 -22.77
N TYR A 162 -10.01 -3.11 -23.52
CA TYR A 162 -10.44 -4.41 -23.02
C TYR A 162 -9.33 -5.42 -23.26
N SER A 163 -8.75 -5.95 -22.19
CA SER A 163 -7.65 -6.90 -22.27
C SER A 163 -7.91 -8.11 -21.38
N SER A 164 -7.52 -9.30 -21.82
CA SER A 164 -7.74 -10.52 -21.04
C SER A 164 -6.69 -11.58 -21.36
N GLY A 165 -6.25 -12.31 -20.35
CA GLY A 165 -5.28 -13.39 -20.53
C GLY A 165 -4.45 -13.62 -19.28
N ILE A 166 -3.18 -13.98 -19.42
CA ILE A 166 -2.28 -14.19 -18.27
C ILE A 166 -1.66 -12.84 -17.88
N ASN A 167 -0.71 -12.32 -18.65
CA ASN A 167 -0.09 -11.01 -18.42
C ASN A 167 -0.54 -10.04 -19.51
N CYS A 168 -1.81 -9.61 -19.47
CA CYS A 168 -2.32 -8.66 -20.47
C CYS A 168 -2.42 -7.25 -19.87
N THR A 169 -1.71 -6.30 -20.45
CA THR A 169 -1.61 -4.92 -19.98
C THR A 169 -2.41 -4.01 -20.91
N ALA A 170 -3.12 -3.02 -20.38
CA ALA A 170 -3.84 -2.07 -21.21
C ALA A 170 -2.90 -1.00 -21.80
N VAL A 171 -1.96 -0.49 -21.00
CA VAL A 171 -1.01 0.55 -21.41
C VAL A 171 0.38 0.28 -20.81
N ASP A 172 1.41 0.26 -21.65
CA ASP A 172 2.83 0.18 -21.26
C ASP A 172 3.63 1.25 -22.01
N VAL A 173 3.93 2.36 -21.33
CA VAL A 173 4.56 3.54 -21.91
C VAL A 173 5.46 4.24 -20.89
N GLU A 174 6.42 5.05 -21.34
CA GLU A 174 7.33 5.75 -20.42
C GLU A 174 6.64 6.85 -19.63
N GLN A 175 5.86 7.69 -20.30
CA GLN A 175 5.19 8.83 -19.69
C GLN A 175 3.88 9.11 -20.43
N ALA A 176 2.85 9.47 -19.68
CA ALA A 176 1.54 9.73 -20.25
C ALA A 176 0.76 10.85 -19.56
N THR A 177 -0.15 11.43 -20.32
CA THR A 177 -1.32 12.13 -19.80
C THR A 177 -2.54 11.30 -20.21
N ILE A 178 -3.21 10.71 -19.24
CA ILE A 178 -4.36 9.83 -19.43
C ILE A 178 -5.58 10.52 -18.83
N SER A 179 -6.60 10.76 -19.64
CA SER A 179 -7.85 11.38 -19.21
C SER A 179 -9.07 10.67 -19.76
N LYS A 180 -10.09 10.47 -18.92
CA LYS A 180 -11.41 9.95 -19.34
C LYS A 180 -11.32 8.58 -20.02
N CYS A 181 -10.34 7.76 -19.64
CA CYS A 181 -10.17 6.43 -20.21
C CYS A 181 -10.84 5.36 -19.35
N SER A 182 -11.12 4.20 -19.94
CA SER A 182 -11.58 3.01 -19.22
C SER A 182 -10.67 1.83 -19.54
N PHE A 183 -10.13 1.18 -18.51
CA PHE A 183 -9.26 0.01 -18.63
C PHE A 183 -9.94 -1.17 -17.96
N LYS A 184 -10.34 -2.18 -18.73
CA LYS A 184 -10.96 -3.40 -18.23
C LYS A 184 -10.03 -4.57 -18.53
N VAL A 185 -9.40 -5.09 -17.50
CA VAL A 185 -8.35 -6.11 -17.61
C VAL A 185 -8.75 -7.35 -16.83
N ASP A 186 -8.85 -8.48 -17.50
CA ASP A 186 -9.12 -9.79 -16.87
C ASP A 186 -7.86 -10.66 -16.92
N ASN A 187 -7.06 -10.57 -15.85
CA ASN A 187 -5.87 -11.39 -15.64
C ASN A 187 -6.07 -12.23 -14.37
N PRO A 188 -6.60 -13.47 -14.45
CA PRO A 188 -6.79 -14.31 -13.26
C PRO A 188 -5.48 -14.69 -12.56
N PHE A 189 -4.35 -14.64 -13.28
CA PHE A 189 -3.03 -15.03 -12.82
C PHE A 189 -1.97 -14.16 -13.49
N ILE A 190 -0.75 -14.14 -12.95
CA ILE A 190 0.39 -13.46 -13.57
C ILE A 190 1.67 -14.30 -13.52
N ILE A 191 2.58 -14.03 -14.47
CA ILE A 191 3.88 -14.72 -14.59
C ILE A 191 4.81 -14.38 -13.41
N ASN A 192 4.84 -13.11 -13.00
CA ASN A 192 5.76 -12.63 -11.97
C ASN A 192 5.11 -11.54 -11.10
N ARG A 193 4.69 -11.94 -9.90
CA ARG A 193 4.11 -11.04 -8.90
C ARG A 193 5.08 -10.04 -8.26
N HIS A 194 6.39 -10.18 -8.45
CA HIS A 194 7.37 -9.22 -7.94
C HIS A 194 7.64 -8.07 -8.92
N GLY A 195 7.03 -8.12 -10.10
CA GLY A 195 7.11 -7.08 -11.12
C GLY A 195 5.97 -6.08 -10.97
N ALA A 196 6.29 -4.78 -11.11
CA ALA A 196 5.28 -3.73 -11.26
C ALA A 196 4.92 -3.49 -12.74
N GLU A 197 5.66 -4.09 -13.65
CA GLU A 197 5.51 -4.04 -15.11
C GLU A 197 4.30 -4.81 -15.65
N PHE A 198 3.51 -5.44 -14.79
CA PHE A 198 2.33 -6.24 -15.16
C PHE A 198 1.01 -5.67 -14.61
N TYR A 199 1.02 -4.41 -14.21
CA TYR A 199 -0.20 -3.67 -13.88
C TYR A 199 -1.02 -3.41 -15.15
N ALA A 200 -2.32 -3.15 -15.00
CA ALA A 200 -3.18 -2.82 -16.15
C ALA A 200 -2.65 -1.59 -16.91
N VAL A 201 -2.10 -0.60 -16.20
CA VAL A 201 -1.37 0.53 -16.77
C VAL A 201 -0.02 0.65 -16.08
N ASP A 202 1.07 0.52 -16.85
CA ASP A 202 2.44 0.75 -16.39
C ASP A 202 3.04 2.00 -17.06
N LEU A 203 3.34 3.00 -16.24
CA LEU A 203 4.04 4.22 -16.63
C LEU A 203 5.50 4.11 -16.17
N ARG A 204 6.34 3.53 -17.04
CA ARG A 204 7.66 3.00 -16.67
C ARG A 204 8.81 4.01 -16.65
N GLY A 205 8.60 5.23 -17.15
CA GLY A 205 9.61 6.28 -17.25
C GLY A 205 9.70 7.14 -16.00
N GLY A 206 10.84 7.82 -15.83
CA GLY A 206 11.09 8.72 -14.71
C GLY A 206 10.49 10.12 -14.84
N GLN A 207 9.77 10.41 -15.93
CA GLN A 207 9.14 11.72 -16.17
C GLN A 207 7.71 11.75 -15.62
N ALA A 208 7.30 12.90 -15.10
CA ALA A 208 5.98 13.10 -14.49
C ALA A 208 4.84 12.68 -15.43
N SER A 209 3.89 11.93 -14.91
CA SER A 209 2.66 11.54 -15.60
C SER A 209 1.43 12.06 -14.89
N GLU A 210 0.33 12.17 -15.65
CA GLU A 210 -0.96 12.57 -15.09
C GLU A 210 -2.03 11.56 -15.52
N VAL A 211 -2.79 11.04 -14.55
CA VAL A 211 -3.89 10.11 -14.80
C VAL A 211 -5.12 10.65 -14.10
N SER A 212 -6.16 10.96 -14.87
CA SER A 212 -7.34 11.60 -14.35
C SER A 212 -8.66 11.15 -14.96
N PHE A 213 -9.74 11.28 -14.18
CA PHE A 213 -11.12 11.03 -14.65
C PHE A 213 -11.31 9.68 -15.33
N SER A 214 -10.49 8.68 -14.98
CA SER A 214 -10.45 7.38 -15.65
C SER A 214 -10.95 6.25 -14.74
N SER A 215 -11.39 5.14 -15.34
CA SER A 215 -11.86 3.96 -14.63
C SER A 215 -10.96 2.76 -14.89
N PHE A 216 -10.64 2.02 -13.84
CA PHE A 216 -9.84 0.81 -13.88
C PHE A 216 -10.64 -0.33 -13.27
N MET A 217 -10.81 -1.42 -14.01
CA MET A 217 -11.59 -2.59 -13.59
C MET A 217 -10.79 -3.86 -13.82
N GLY A 218 -10.64 -4.65 -12.75
CA GLY A 218 -9.90 -5.90 -12.73
C GLY A 218 -8.38 -5.72 -12.70
N GLY A 219 -7.68 -6.67 -13.31
CA GLY A 219 -6.24 -6.80 -13.29
C GLY A 219 -5.71 -7.33 -11.96
N GLN A 220 -4.40 -7.59 -11.95
CA GLN A 220 -3.62 -7.84 -10.74
C GLN A 220 -2.96 -6.51 -10.33
N GLY A 221 -3.73 -5.47 -10.10
CA GLY A 221 -3.22 -4.11 -9.95
C GLY A 221 -3.54 -3.23 -11.15
N CYS A 222 -3.96 -2.00 -10.87
CA CYS A 222 -4.55 -1.13 -11.89
C CYS A 222 -3.54 -0.17 -12.49
N LEU A 223 -2.78 0.54 -11.65
CA LEU A 223 -1.83 1.57 -12.11
C LEU A 223 -0.50 1.50 -11.36
N SER A 224 0.60 1.49 -12.11
CA SER A 224 1.94 1.75 -11.61
C SER A 224 2.52 2.99 -12.28
N PHE A 225 3.13 3.88 -11.51
CA PHE A 225 3.81 5.06 -12.05
C PHE A 225 5.16 5.28 -11.38
N LYS A 226 6.20 5.56 -12.17
CA LYS A 226 7.59 5.69 -11.71
C LYS A 226 8.16 7.11 -11.80
N GLY A 227 7.45 8.02 -12.46
CA GLY A 227 7.90 9.40 -12.63
C GLY A 227 7.60 10.27 -11.42
N ASP A 228 8.60 11.02 -10.96
CA ASP A 228 8.44 11.99 -9.87
C ASP A 228 7.44 13.08 -10.25
N PHE A 229 6.83 13.72 -9.24
CA PHE A 229 5.86 14.80 -9.41
C PHE A 229 4.63 14.42 -10.25
N SER A 230 4.30 13.12 -10.31
CA SER A 230 3.12 12.63 -11.00
C SER A 230 1.83 13.01 -10.27
N LYS A 231 0.71 13.04 -11.00
CA LYS A 231 -0.62 13.40 -10.47
C LYS A 231 -1.65 12.34 -10.82
N ILE A 232 -2.23 11.69 -9.81
CA ILE A 232 -3.23 10.65 -9.98
C ILE A 232 -4.52 11.10 -9.28
N HIS A 233 -5.56 11.49 -10.03
CA HIS A 233 -6.74 12.06 -9.40
C HIS A 233 -8.08 11.85 -10.09
N HIS A 234 -9.17 11.89 -9.33
CA HIS A 234 -10.53 11.77 -9.87
C HIS A 234 -10.77 10.47 -10.64
N ASN A 235 -10.02 9.41 -10.32
CA ASN A 235 -10.17 8.10 -10.95
C ASN A 235 -11.00 7.15 -10.07
N HIS A 236 -11.46 6.07 -10.68
CA HIS A 236 -12.15 4.98 -10.01
C HIS A 236 -11.37 3.67 -10.20
N PHE A 237 -10.98 3.03 -9.11
CA PHE A 237 -10.20 1.80 -9.12
C PHE A 237 -10.97 0.63 -8.50
N ILE A 238 -11.20 -0.41 -9.30
CA ILE A 238 -11.82 -1.68 -8.92
C ILE A 238 -10.83 -2.80 -9.23
N ASN A 239 -9.81 -2.95 -8.38
CA ASN A 239 -8.79 -3.99 -8.54
C ASN A 239 -9.34 -5.39 -8.21
N ARG A 240 -8.78 -6.44 -8.84
CA ARG A 240 -9.10 -7.84 -8.56
C ARG A 240 -7.82 -8.65 -8.33
N GLN A 241 -7.10 -8.25 -7.30
CA GLN A 241 -5.83 -8.81 -6.89
C GLN A 241 -5.99 -10.23 -6.30
N THR A 242 -5.49 -11.24 -7.00
CA THR A 242 -5.40 -12.65 -6.53
C THR A 242 -3.99 -13.05 -6.10
N VAL A 243 -2.99 -12.17 -6.29
CA VAL A 243 -1.58 -12.30 -5.86
C VAL A 243 -1.15 -11.11 -4.98
N THR A 244 -0.17 -11.23 -4.11
CA THR A 244 0.17 -10.11 -3.20
C THR A 244 1.05 -9.02 -3.81
N ASN A 245 1.06 -7.83 -3.17
CA ASN A 245 1.81 -6.63 -3.56
C ASN A 245 1.38 -5.98 -4.89
N HIS A 246 0.20 -6.33 -5.36
CA HIS A 246 -0.39 -5.88 -6.62
C HIS A 246 -1.58 -4.95 -6.33
N TYR A 247 -1.26 -3.79 -5.76
CA TYR A 247 -2.20 -2.79 -5.23
C TYR A 247 -2.99 -2.12 -6.36
N SER A 248 -4.11 -1.47 -6.03
CA SER A 248 -4.84 -0.65 -7.02
C SER A 248 -3.92 0.42 -7.61
N ILE A 249 -3.07 1.04 -6.78
CA ILE A 249 -2.03 1.96 -7.23
C ILE A 249 -0.69 1.57 -6.58
N MET A 250 0.33 1.38 -7.41
CA MET A 250 1.73 1.31 -6.99
C MET A 250 2.37 2.69 -7.17
N ALA A 251 2.64 3.38 -6.07
CA ALA A 251 3.16 4.75 -6.08
C ALA A 251 4.70 4.74 -6.05
N MET A 252 5.32 4.94 -7.22
CA MET A 252 6.77 4.84 -7.40
C MET A 252 7.49 6.11 -7.86
N GLY A 253 6.81 7.26 -7.84
CA GLY A 253 7.41 8.55 -8.14
C GLY A 253 7.43 9.45 -6.91
N ASP A 254 8.59 9.94 -6.50
CA ASP A 254 8.74 10.83 -5.35
C ASP A 254 7.98 12.15 -5.59
N SER A 255 7.55 12.79 -4.50
CA SER A 255 6.86 14.10 -4.54
C SER A 255 5.59 14.13 -5.40
N SER A 256 4.95 12.98 -5.59
CA SER A 256 3.73 12.83 -6.38
C SER A 256 2.46 13.11 -5.56
N LEU A 257 1.36 13.44 -6.25
CA LEU A 257 0.06 13.72 -5.64
C LEU A 257 -0.96 12.67 -6.06
N ILE A 258 -1.63 12.06 -5.08
CA ILE A 258 -2.72 11.10 -5.30
C ILE A 258 -3.98 11.59 -4.57
N PHE A 259 -4.97 12.09 -5.29
CA PHE A 259 -6.11 12.75 -4.64
C PHE A 259 -7.46 12.61 -5.32
N SER A 260 -8.53 12.72 -4.55
CA SER A 260 -9.90 12.69 -5.07
C SER A 260 -10.24 11.43 -5.89
N ASN A 261 -9.57 10.30 -5.62
CA ASN A 261 -9.89 9.01 -6.23
C ASN A 261 -10.89 8.23 -5.38
N HIS A 262 -11.66 7.35 -6.04
CA HIS A 262 -12.50 6.34 -5.41
C HIS A 262 -11.87 4.97 -5.60
N ILE A 263 -11.52 4.30 -4.50
CA ILE A 263 -10.75 3.05 -4.49
C ILE A 263 -11.57 1.98 -3.78
N GLU A 264 -12.12 1.04 -4.54
CA GLU A 264 -13.00 -0.02 -4.05
C GLU A 264 -12.67 -1.36 -4.72
N PRO A 265 -11.52 -1.96 -4.39
CA PRO A 265 -11.14 -3.24 -4.96
C PRO A 265 -12.21 -4.31 -4.70
N GLU A 266 -12.53 -5.12 -5.72
CA GLU A 266 -13.32 -6.35 -5.56
C GLU A 266 -12.60 -7.32 -4.62
N ILE A 267 -11.29 -7.46 -4.84
CA ILE A 267 -10.34 -8.20 -4.01
C ILE A 267 -9.02 -7.43 -4.06
N GLY A 268 -8.42 -7.15 -2.90
CA GLY A 268 -7.09 -6.56 -2.84
C GLY A 268 -6.99 -5.29 -2.01
N SER A 269 -5.95 -4.52 -2.32
CA SER A 269 -5.53 -3.36 -1.56
C SER A 269 -5.58 -2.07 -2.37
N GLY A 270 -5.57 -0.93 -1.69
CA GLY A 270 -5.63 0.41 -2.27
C GLY A 270 -4.29 0.85 -2.84
N ILE A 271 -3.48 1.55 -2.05
CA ILE A 271 -2.21 2.15 -2.49
C ILE A 271 -1.01 1.53 -1.76
N GLU A 272 0.08 1.29 -2.45
CA GLU A 272 1.38 0.99 -1.84
C GLU A 272 2.39 2.10 -2.13
N ILE A 273 3.05 2.58 -1.07
CA ILE A 273 4.24 3.42 -1.13
C ILE A 273 5.42 2.55 -0.68
N TYR A 274 6.29 2.20 -1.61
CA TYR A 274 7.46 1.37 -1.33
C TYR A 274 8.75 2.17 -1.55
N VAL A 275 9.49 2.50 -0.49
CA VAL A 275 10.77 3.23 -0.53
C VAL A 275 10.74 4.67 -1.11
N HIS A 276 9.55 5.24 -1.29
CA HIS A 276 9.35 6.57 -1.89
C HIS A 276 9.05 7.67 -0.88
N ARG A 277 9.21 8.92 -1.31
CA ARG A 277 9.24 10.10 -0.44
C ARG A 277 8.38 11.23 -0.92
N GLY A 278 7.93 12.06 0.02
CA GLY A 278 7.24 13.32 -0.27
C GLY A 278 5.90 13.15 -0.98
N ILE A 279 5.36 11.93 -1.06
CA ILE A 279 4.08 11.68 -1.70
C ILE A 279 2.96 12.20 -0.81
N GLU A 280 2.03 12.94 -1.41
CA GLU A 280 0.81 13.39 -0.73
C GLU A 280 -0.40 12.60 -1.22
N ILE A 281 -1.15 12.00 -0.28
CA ILE A 281 -2.36 11.24 -0.55
C ILE A 281 -3.53 11.88 0.21
N PHE A 282 -4.47 12.50 -0.50
CA PHE A 282 -5.53 13.28 0.15
C PHE A 282 -6.87 13.31 -0.56
N ASN A 283 -7.96 13.54 0.17
CA ASN A 283 -9.32 13.61 -0.36
C ASN A 283 -9.78 12.36 -1.14
N ASN A 284 -9.16 11.20 -0.93
CA ASN A 284 -9.59 9.95 -1.55
C ASN A 284 -10.62 9.23 -0.66
N GLU A 285 -11.43 8.37 -1.28
CA GLU A 285 -12.33 7.45 -0.60
C GLU A 285 -11.89 6.00 -0.84
N PHE A 286 -11.76 5.23 0.23
CA PHE A 286 -11.31 3.83 0.21
C PHE A 286 -12.39 2.92 0.79
N HIS A 287 -12.72 1.84 0.08
CA HIS A 287 -13.56 0.75 0.54
C HIS A 287 -12.75 -0.55 0.49
N ILE A 288 -12.24 -0.98 1.64
CA ILE A 288 -11.33 -2.13 1.73
C ILE A 288 -12.00 -3.23 2.54
N SER A 289 -12.00 -4.44 1.99
CA SER A 289 -12.56 -5.61 2.66
C SER A 289 -11.53 -6.73 2.74
N ALA A 290 -11.55 -7.45 3.87
CA ALA A 290 -10.79 -8.67 4.06
C ALA A 290 -11.01 -9.64 2.88
N ALA A 291 -9.91 -10.07 2.25
CA ALA A 291 -9.91 -10.99 1.11
C ALA A 291 -9.94 -12.48 1.53
N PRO A 292 -10.46 -13.38 0.66
CA PRO A 292 -10.30 -14.83 0.86
C PRO A 292 -8.81 -15.22 0.76
N PRO A 293 -8.42 -16.44 1.17
CA PRO A 293 -7.05 -16.89 0.99
C PRO A 293 -6.66 -16.85 -0.49
N SER A 294 -5.36 -16.68 -0.73
CA SER A 294 -4.77 -16.73 -2.07
C SER A 294 -3.79 -17.89 -2.19
N CYS A 295 -3.34 -18.17 -3.41
CA CYS A 295 -2.31 -19.16 -3.68
C CYS A 295 -0.96 -18.86 -2.99
N GLU A 296 -0.74 -17.62 -2.55
CA GLU A 296 0.48 -17.22 -1.83
C GLU A 296 0.28 -17.23 -0.31
N TYR A 297 -0.90 -16.83 0.16
CA TYR A 297 -1.22 -16.71 1.58
C TYR A 297 -2.55 -17.40 1.87
N ASN A 298 -2.45 -18.61 2.41
CA ASN A 298 -3.57 -19.45 2.84
C ASN A 298 -3.73 -19.52 4.37
N GLU A 299 -2.76 -19.03 5.13
CA GLU A 299 -2.80 -18.97 6.61
C GLU A 299 -3.19 -17.59 7.12
N HIS A 300 -2.57 -16.52 6.61
CA HIS A 300 -2.85 -15.15 7.02
C HIS A 300 -2.64 -14.19 5.85
N LEU A 301 -3.67 -13.41 5.48
CA LEU A 301 -3.60 -12.44 4.38
C LEU A 301 -4.16 -11.08 4.82
N SER A 302 -3.43 -10.03 4.46
CA SER A 302 -3.84 -8.64 4.70
C SER A 302 -4.28 -7.94 3.42
N THR A 303 -5.34 -7.15 3.55
CA THR A 303 -5.79 -6.17 2.56
C THR A 303 -5.72 -4.78 3.18
N ASN A 304 -5.13 -3.82 2.49
CA ASN A 304 -4.76 -2.55 3.10
C ASN A 304 -5.28 -1.37 2.26
N GLY A 305 -5.80 -0.33 2.89
CA GLY A 305 -6.11 0.93 2.23
C GLY A 305 -4.86 1.58 1.69
N ILE A 306 -3.88 1.80 2.57
CA ILE A 306 -2.56 2.28 2.21
C ILE A 306 -1.49 1.46 2.95
N ARG A 307 -0.50 0.97 2.22
CA ARG A 307 0.73 0.40 2.78
C ARG A 307 1.89 1.37 2.60
N ILE A 308 2.65 1.57 3.67
CA ILE A 308 3.85 2.41 3.69
C ILE A 308 4.99 1.52 4.14
N ALA A 309 5.94 1.22 3.25
CA ALA A 309 6.98 0.23 3.52
C ALA A 309 8.36 0.66 3.03
N ASP A 310 9.39 0.29 3.82
CA ASP A 310 10.80 0.34 3.40
C ASP A 310 11.63 -0.85 3.91
N TYR A 311 10.97 -1.88 4.45
CA TYR A 311 11.60 -3.08 5.01
C TYR A 311 12.67 -2.78 6.07
N GLY A 312 12.41 -1.82 6.95
CA GLY A 312 13.32 -1.51 8.07
C GLY A 312 14.53 -0.69 7.64
N ALA A 313 14.38 0.16 6.62
CA ALA A 313 15.45 1.04 6.18
C ALA A 313 15.91 1.95 7.33
N LYS A 314 17.22 2.20 7.42
CA LYS A 314 17.75 3.13 8.43
C LYS A 314 17.25 4.54 8.13
N ARG A 315 17.05 5.34 9.19
CA ARG A 315 16.68 6.76 9.05
C ARG A 315 17.65 7.48 8.08
N GLY A 316 17.10 8.16 7.09
CA GLY A 316 17.83 8.89 6.04
C GLY A 316 18.38 8.03 4.89
N ALA A 317 18.13 6.72 4.85
CA ALA A 317 18.65 5.86 3.78
C ALA A 317 18.01 6.18 2.41
N VAL A 318 18.77 5.89 1.33
CA VAL A 318 18.33 6.06 -0.07
C VAL A 318 17.18 5.13 -0.45
N ASN A 319 16.96 4.06 0.30
CA ASN A 319 15.79 3.20 0.21
C ASN A 319 14.75 3.45 1.32
N GLY A 320 14.85 4.56 2.06
CA GLY A 320 13.92 4.89 3.13
C GLY A 320 12.62 5.54 2.63
N CYS A 321 11.49 5.19 3.25
CA CYS A 321 10.17 5.74 2.96
C CYS A 321 9.79 6.79 4.01
N TYR A 322 9.83 8.08 3.66
CA TYR A 322 9.63 9.18 4.60
C TYR A 322 9.17 10.49 3.94
N GLY A 323 8.67 11.42 4.76
CA GLY A 323 8.16 12.71 4.30
C GLY A 323 6.83 12.61 3.56
N ASN A 324 6.21 11.44 3.53
CA ASN A 324 4.90 11.26 2.92
C ASN A 324 3.80 11.81 3.84
N ARG A 325 2.77 12.41 3.26
CA ARG A 325 1.67 13.08 3.98
C ARG A 325 0.34 12.53 3.51
N ILE A 326 -0.45 11.97 4.43
CA ILE A 326 -1.69 11.28 4.10
C ILE A 326 -2.82 11.89 4.92
N TYR A 327 -3.72 12.63 4.26
CA TYR A 327 -4.69 13.45 4.98
C TYR A 327 -6.04 13.65 4.31
N ASN A 328 -7.06 13.94 5.13
CA ASN A 328 -8.42 14.22 4.68
C ASN A 328 -9.00 13.14 3.75
N ASN A 329 -8.58 11.88 3.92
CA ASN A 329 -9.16 10.73 3.22
C ASN A 329 -10.26 10.09 4.07
N LYS A 330 -11.14 9.35 3.40
CA LYS A 330 -12.19 8.56 4.04
C LYS A 330 -11.94 7.08 3.81
N PHE A 331 -11.97 6.28 4.87
CA PHE A 331 -11.72 4.84 4.81
C PHE A 331 -12.90 4.07 5.38
N PHE A 332 -13.36 3.08 4.66
CA PHE A 332 -14.33 2.09 5.10
C PHE A 332 -13.67 0.71 5.07
N ILE A 333 -13.37 0.19 6.26
CA ILE A 333 -12.63 -1.05 6.44
C ILE A 333 -13.58 -2.13 6.96
N SER A 334 -13.73 -3.21 6.20
CA SER A 334 -14.58 -4.34 6.57
C SER A 334 -13.75 -5.60 6.84
N GLY A 335 -13.70 -6.01 8.10
CA GLY A 335 -13.27 -7.36 8.48
C GLY A 335 -14.41 -8.36 8.32
N LYS A 336 -14.07 -9.60 7.98
CA LYS A 336 -15.00 -10.74 7.98
C LYS A 336 -14.26 -12.06 8.04
N LYS A 337 -14.88 -13.09 8.61
CA LYS A 337 -14.36 -14.46 8.60
C LYS A 337 -14.87 -15.22 7.39
N TYR A 338 -13.98 -15.96 6.73
CA TYR A 338 -14.35 -16.97 5.73
C TYR A 338 -14.47 -18.33 6.42
N ARG A 339 -15.70 -18.79 6.67
CA ARG A 339 -15.96 -19.99 7.48
C ARG A 339 -15.59 -21.28 6.77
N GLU A 340 -15.57 -21.25 5.45
CA GLU A 340 -15.05 -22.30 4.58
C GLU A 340 -13.53 -22.51 4.75
N TYR A 341 -12.81 -21.55 5.35
CA TYR A 341 -11.39 -21.62 5.66
C TYR A 341 -11.17 -21.38 7.18
N PRO A 342 -11.45 -22.37 8.03
CA PRO A 342 -11.49 -22.18 9.49
C PRO A 342 -10.17 -21.71 10.08
N ASP A 343 -9.03 -22.18 9.55
CA ASP A 343 -7.70 -21.85 10.08
C ASP A 343 -7.12 -20.54 9.50
N PHE A 344 -7.70 -20.02 8.42
CA PHE A 344 -7.23 -18.81 7.75
C PHE A 344 -7.60 -17.54 8.52
N ILE A 345 -6.64 -16.64 8.70
CA ILE A 345 -6.83 -15.32 9.32
C ILE A 345 -6.93 -14.26 8.21
N PRO A 346 -8.13 -13.79 7.87
CA PRO A 346 -8.29 -12.62 7.02
C PRO A 346 -8.10 -11.32 7.82
N MET A 347 -7.32 -10.39 7.27
CA MET A 347 -7.12 -9.06 7.84
C MET A 347 -7.47 -7.95 6.85
N ALA A 348 -8.13 -6.90 7.33
CA ALA A 348 -8.29 -5.64 6.62
C ALA A 348 -7.76 -4.47 7.44
N SER A 349 -7.04 -3.53 6.82
CA SER A 349 -6.57 -2.32 7.52
C SER A 349 -6.72 -1.05 6.69
N ALA A 350 -6.92 0.10 7.33
CA ALA A 350 -6.79 1.38 6.62
C ALA A 350 -5.32 1.68 6.34
N PHE A 351 -4.45 1.50 7.34
CA PHE A 351 -3.01 1.72 7.24
C PHE A 351 -2.22 0.49 7.68
N PHE A 352 -1.39 -0.02 6.78
CA PHE A 352 -0.29 -0.92 7.09
C PHE A 352 1.01 -0.11 7.12
N TYR A 353 1.53 0.15 8.31
CA TYR A 353 2.70 1.01 8.51
C TYR A 353 3.94 0.20 8.87
N SER A 354 4.90 0.14 7.94
CA SER A 354 6.18 -0.57 8.07
C SER A 354 7.36 0.21 7.47
N ALA A 355 7.45 1.50 7.85
CA ALA A 355 8.50 2.41 7.44
C ALA A 355 9.38 2.85 8.63
N SER A 356 10.70 2.90 8.37
CA SER A 356 11.74 3.24 9.35
C SER A 356 12.74 4.29 8.85
N GLY A 357 12.70 4.61 7.55
CA GLY A 357 13.60 5.54 6.87
C GLY A 357 13.44 7.00 7.30
N GLY A 358 12.39 7.32 8.05
CA GLY A 358 12.08 8.64 8.58
C GLY A 358 10.60 8.73 8.94
N ASP A 359 10.15 9.94 9.29
CA ASP A 359 8.77 10.13 9.71
C ASP A 359 7.85 10.36 8.50
N ASN A 360 6.67 9.75 8.57
CA ASN A 360 5.54 10.01 7.68
C ASN A 360 4.39 10.54 8.51
N GLU A 361 3.55 11.38 7.91
CA GLU A 361 2.43 12.04 8.57
C GLU A 361 1.09 11.48 8.10
N VAL A 362 0.26 11.03 9.04
CA VAL A 362 -1.11 10.56 8.76
C VAL A 362 -2.09 11.35 9.62
N PHE A 363 -2.88 12.23 8.99
CA PHE A 363 -3.70 13.17 9.77
C PHE A 363 -5.02 13.59 9.15
N GLY A 364 -5.98 13.96 9.99
CA GLY A 364 -7.27 14.48 9.51
C GLY A 364 -8.10 13.47 8.70
N ASN A 365 -7.77 12.18 8.73
CA ASN A 365 -8.53 11.15 8.02
C ASN A 365 -9.75 10.72 8.82
N HIS A 366 -10.79 10.27 8.13
CA HIS A 366 -11.98 9.67 8.74
C HIS A 366 -12.00 8.17 8.44
N ILE A 367 -11.92 7.35 9.46
CA ILE A 367 -11.72 5.89 9.35
C ILE A 367 -12.87 5.18 10.06
N PHE A 368 -13.62 4.39 9.30
CA PHE A 368 -14.67 3.50 9.80
C PHE A 368 -14.15 2.06 9.74
N VAL A 369 -14.14 1.39 10.89
CA VAL A 369 -13.72 -0.02 11.01
C VAL A 369 -14.91 -0.85 11.48
N ASP A 370 -15.31 -1.79 10.64
CA ASP A 370 -16.40 -2.72 10.91
C ASP A 370 -15.91 -4.16 10.76
N GLN A 371 -15.70 -4.84 11.90
CA GLN A 371 -15.49 -6.28 11.92
C GLN A 371 -16.85 -6.98 11.99
N LYS A 372 -17.23 -7.67 10.91
CA LYS A 372 -18.52 -8.37 10.80
C LYS A 372 -18.62 -9.58 11.73
N ASP A 373 -17.49 -10.23 12.01
CA ASP A 373 -17.41 -11.43 12.84
C ASP A 373 -16.46 -11.20 14.04
N PRO A 374 -16.78 -10.30 14.99
CA PRO A 374 -15.84 -9.85 16.03
C PRO A 374 -15.51 -10.95 17.06
N ASP A 375 -16.24 -12.07 17.03
CA ASP A 375 -16.02 -13.29 17.83
C ASP A 375 -15.05 -14.29 17.22
N THR A 376 -14.52 -14.00 16.04
CA THR A 376 -13.59 -14.87 15.33
C THR A 376 -12.15 -14.35 15.41
N ASN A 377 -11.22 -15.08 14.79
CA ASN A 377 -9.84 -14.63 14.60
C ASN A 377 -9.66 -13.69 13.39
N ALA A 378 -10.73 -13.30 12.68
CA ALA A 378 -10.62 -12.29 11.63
C ALA A 378 -10.23 -10.93 12.24
N GLU A 379 -9.44 -10.15 11.52
CA GLU A 379 -8.87 -8.91 12.03
C GLU A 379 -9.26 -7.69 11.19
N ALA A 380 -9.48 -6.56 11.86
CA ALA A 380 -9.79 -5.28 11.21
C ALA A 380 -9.16 -4.13 12.00
N PHE A 381 -8.40 -3.26 11.33
CA PHE A 381 -7.66 -2.18 11.99
C PHE A 381 -7.80 -0.84 11.24
N ALA A 382 -7.76 0.25 11.98
CA ALA A 382 -7.41 1.55 11.42
C ALA A 382 -5.90 1.62 11.18
N PHE A 383 -5.10 1.21 12.16
CA PHE A 383 -3.64 1.26 12.08
C PHE A 383 -3.02 -0.07 12.51
N TYR A 384 -2.35 -0.74 11.58
CA TYR A 384 -1.54 -1.93 11.81
C TYR A 384 -0.06 -1.55 11.64
N ILE A 385 0.68 -1.45 12.75
CA ILE A 385 2.00 -0.83 12.80
C ILE A 385 3.03 -1.86 13.27
N GLY A 386 4.00 -2.19 12.41
CA GLY A 386 5.06 -3.15 12.71
C GLY A 386 6.23 -3.03 11.73
N ASN A 387 7.41 -3.46 12.17
CA ASN A 387 8.68 -3.21 11.47
C ASN A 387 8.88 -1.73 11.11
N SER A 388 8.74 -0.85 12.11
CA SER A 388 8.73 0.61 11.92
C SER A 388 9.56 1.36 12.96
N ASN A 389 10.05 2.53 12.58
CA ASN A 389 10.70 3.49 13.47
C ASN A 389 10.29 4.92 13.13
N GLY A 390 9.25 5.38 13.80
CA GLY A 390 8.63 6.69 13.62
C GLY A 390 7.14 6.59 13.30
N GLY A 391 6.65 7.62 12.61
CA GLY A 391 5.25 7.76 12.25
C GLY A 391 4.53 8.75 13.16
N LEU A 392 3.99 9.81 12.57
CA LEU A 392 3.23 10.85 13.24
C LEU A 392 1.77 10.73 12.81
N ILE A 393 0.94 10.18 13.69
CA ILE A 393 -0.49 9.89 13.44
C ILE A 393 -1.32 10.85 14.29
N TYR A 394 -2.00 11.81 13.69
CA TYR A 394 -2.66 12.86 14.46
C TYR A 394 -3.96 13.39 13.90
N ASN A 395 -4.86 13.86 14.77
CA ASN A 395 -6.14 14.46 14.38
C ASN A 395 -6.99 13.59 13.42
N ASN A 396 -6.84 12.27 13.44
CA ASN A 396 -7.71 11.35 12.71
C ASN A 396 -8.96 11.06 13.54
N THR A 397 -10.09 10.82 12.88
CA THR A 397 -11.32 10.31 13.50
C THR A 397 -11.47 8.84 13.16
N ILE A 398 -11.55 7.99 14.18
CA ILE A 398 -11.64 6.54 14.07
C ILE A 398 -12.92 6.09 14.75
N ILE A 399 -13.79 5.42 14.02
CA ILE A 399 -15.05 4.85 14.53
C ILE A 399 -14.96 3.34 14.33
N SER A 400 -15.00 2.55 15.41
CA SER A 400 -14.70 1.11 15.36
C SER A 400 -15.57 0.27 16.30
N ASN A 401 -15.89 -0.97 15.91
CA ASN A 401 -16.52 -1.98 16.77
C ASN A 401 -15.53 -3.00 17.37
N VAL A 402 -14.24 -2.89 17.06
CA VAL A 402 -13.12 -3.69 17.60
C VAL A 402 -11.91 -2.81 17.92
N THR A 403 -10.86 -3.36 18.55
CA THR A 403 -9.59 -2.64 18.81
C THR A 403 -8.97 -2.13 17.49
N PRO A 404 -8.97 -0.81 17.23
CA PRO A 404 -8.62 -0.30 15.89
C PRO A 404 -7.12 -0.07 15.66
N ILE A 405 -6.28 -0.10 16.69
CA ILE A 405 -4.86 0.25 16.59
C ILE A 405 -4.02 -0.89 17.15
N TRP A 406 -3.06 -1.39 16.38
CA TRP A 406 -2.07 -2.36 16.82
C TRP A 406 -0.65 -1.83 16.60
N VAL A 407 0.12 -1.67 17.69
CA VAL A 407 1.51 -1.20 17.66
C VAL A 407 2.46 -2.32 18.07
N GLY A 408 3.50 -2.58 17.27
CA GLY A 408 4.37 -3.74 17.45
C GLY A 408 3.62 -5.01 17.08
N SER A 409 3.01 -5.01 15.89
CA SER A 409 2.15 -6.09 15.41
C SER A 409 2.94 -7.36 15.04
N SER A 410 2.22 -8.37 14.54
CA SER A 410 2.83 -9.59 13.98
C SER A 410 3.77 -9.36 12.79
N TYR A 411 3.84 -8.14 12.26
CA TYR A 411 4.82 -7.79 11.23
C TYR A 411 6.18 -7.34 11.78
N GLY A 412 6.27 -7.10 13.09
CA GLY A 412 7.53 -6.80 13.76
C GLY A 412 7.46 -5.66 14.76
N ARG A 413 8.62 -5.39 15.36
CA ARG A 413 8.85 -4.27 16.29
C ARG A 413 8.40 -2.92 15.74
N ALA A 414 7.84 -2.08 16.61
CA ALA A 414 7.50 -0.69 16.29
C ALA A 414 8.16 0.27 17.29
N GLU A 415 8.84 1.28 16.78
CA GLU A 415 9.55 2.28 17.58
C GLU A 415 9.05 3.68 17.33
N ASN A 416 9.04 4.51 18.37
CA ASN A 416 8.91 5.97 18.29
C ASN A 416 7.64 6.49 17.58
N THR A 417 6.59 5.67 17.48
CA THR A 417 5.29 6.09 16.93
C THR A 417 4.61 7.10 17.84
N ILE A 418 4.08 8.17 17.26
CA ILE A 418 3.36 9.23 17.98
C ILE A 418 1.91 9.24 17.52
N LEU A 419 0.99 9.06 18.47
CA LEU A 419 -0.45 9.17 18.26
C LEU A 419 -0.99 10.38 19.03
N ARG A 420 -1.33 11.46 18.32
CA ARG A 420 -1.69 12.74 18.94
C ARG A 420 -3.06 13.28 18.52
N GLY A 421 -3.91 13.65 19.47
CA GLY A 421 -5.17 14.36 19.17
C GLY A 421 -6.15 13.59 18.28
N ASN A 422 -6.00 12.27 18.14
CA ASN A 422 -6.94 11.44 17.39
C ASN A 422 -8.22 11.25 18.21
N ILE A 423 -9.36 11.17 17.53
CA ILE A 423 -10.65 10.81 18.13
C ILE A 423 -10.87 9.33 17.88
N ILE A 424 -11.07 8.54 18.94
CA ILE A 424 -11.40 7.12 18.86
C ILE A 424 -12.77 6.92 19.49
N GLU A 425 -13.73 6.49 18.68
CA GLU A 425 -15.13 6.35 19.05
C GLU A 425 -15.58 4.90 18.84
N ARG A 426 -16.29 4.35 19.83
CA ARG A 426 -16.98 3.07 19.66
C ARG A 426 -18.14 3.23 18.68
N SER A 427 -18.19 2.37 17.66
CA SER A 427 -19.33 2.31 16.74
C SER A 427 -20.63 2.02 17.51
N PRO A 428 -21.76 2.65 17.12
CA PRO A 428 -23.07 2.29 17.65
C PRO A 428 -23.35 0.79 17.45
N GLY A 429 -23.94 0.15 18.46
CA GLY A 429 -24.28 -1.28 18.40
C GLY A 429 -23.12 -2.24 18.65
N THR A 430 -21.93 -1.74 19.00
CA THR A 430 -20.81 -2.59 19.46
C THR A 430 -21.25 -3.44 20.67
N THR A 431 -21.19 -4.77 20.52
CA THR A 431 -21.55 -5.74 21.58
C THR A 431 -20.38 -6.12 22.49
N LYS A 432 -19.15 -5.88 22.03
CA LYS A 432 -17.92 -6.20 22.76
C LYS A 432 -17.28 -5.00 23.42
N THR A 433 -16.79 -5.18 24.63
CA THR A 433 -15.84 -4.24 25.21
C THR A 433 -14.47 -4.49 24.62
N PHE A 434 -13.80 -3.42 24.19
CA PHE A 434 -12.42 -3.47 23.71
C PHE A 434 -11.65 -2.27 24.22
N LYS A 435 -10.34 -2.43 24.33
CA LYS A 435 -9.39 -1.34 24.59
C LYS A 435 -9.01 -0.68 23.26
N PRO A 436 -8.76 0.64 23.22
CA PRO A 436 -8.47 1.32 21.96
C PRO A 436 -7.15 0.88 21.30
N ILE A 437 -6.21 0.31 22.06
CA ILE A 437 -4.88 -0.06 21.59
C ILE A 437 -4.60 -1.53 21.89
N ARG A 438 -4.06 -2.26 20.92
CA ARG A 438 -3.36 -3.54 21.07
C ARG A 438 -1.85 -3.29 20.94
N MET A 439 -1.04 -3.99 21.73
CA MET A 439 0.40 -3.78 21.76
C MET A 439 1.17 -5.10 21.85
N GLY A 440 2.13 -5.29 20.93
CA GLY A 440 2.96 -6.48 20.89
C GLY A 440 2.33 -7.69 20.21
N SER A 441 3.14 -8.71 19.95
CA SER A 441 2.71 -10.02 19.43
C SER A 441 3.58 -11.14 19.99
N ASN A 442 2.94 -12.21 20.48
CA ASN A 442 3.62 -13.40 21.00
C ASN A 442 4.21 -14.32 19.91
N GLU A 443 4.08 -13.95 18.63
CA GLU A 443 4.67 -14.72 17.52
C GLU A 443 6.20 -14.72 17.55
N GLN A 444 6.82 -13.62 18.00
CA GLN A 444 8.27 -13.51 18.17
C GLN A 444 8.62 -12.66 19.41
N PRO A 445 9.72 -12.96 20.13
CA PRO A 445 10.08 -12.25 21.36
C PRO A 445 10.31 -10.74 21.22
N ASP A 446 10.70 -10.27 20.03
CA ASP A 446 11.06 -8.88 19.74
C ASP A 446 9.93 -8.09 19.06
N TYR A 447 8.73 -8.67 18.91
CA TYR A 447 7.56 -7.98 18.38
C TYR A 447 6.93 -7.11 19.47
N VAL A 448 7.61 -6.00 19.77
CA VAL A 448 7.30 -5.08 20.86
C VAL A 448 7.12 -3.65 20.35
N ALA A 449 6.38 -2.83 21.10
CA ALA A 449 6.32 -1.39 20.93
C ALA A 449 7.28 -0.67 21.89
N LEU A 450 8.09 0.26 21.39
CA LEU A 450 9.06 1.02 22.19
C LEU A 450 9.02 2.51 21.88
N GLY A 451 9.02 3.36 22.91
CA GLY A 451 8.98 4.81 22.74
C GLY A 451 7.67 5.32 22.12
N THR A 452 6.59 4.53 22.17
CA THR A 452 5.29 4.97 21.65
C THR A 452 4.71 6.07 22.54
N ARG A 453 4.14 7.12 21.94
CA ARG A 453 3.56 8.26 22.66
C ARG A 453 2.10 8.44 22.32
N PHE A 454 1.23 8.38 23.32
CA PHE A 454 -0.18 8.71 23.21
C PHE A 454 -0.39 10.10 23.80
N MET A 455 -0.79 11.07 22.98
CA MET A 455 -0.77 12.48 23.33
C MET A 455 -2.14 13.10 23.10
N SER A 456 -2.88 13.36 24.17
CA SER A 456 -4.14 14.11 24.13
C SER A 456 -5.21 13.55 23.17
N ASN A 457 -5.27 12.22 22.98
CA ASN A 457 -6.28 11.56 22.16
C ASN A 457 -7.67 11.60 22.85
N ILE A 458 -8.76 11.71 22.09
CA ILE A 458 -10.11 11.78 22.64
C ILE A 458 -10.79 10.42 22.49
N LEU A 459 -11.19 9.81 23.60
CA LEU A 459 -11.86 8.51 23.64
C LEU A 459 -13.35 8.74 23.90
N LYS A 460 -14.22 8.28 23.01
CA LYS A 460 -15.68 8.38 23.16
C LYS A 460 -16.31 7.01 23.37
N GLY A 461 -17.06 6.87 24.45
CA GLY A 461 -17.69 5.61 24.84
C GLY A 461 -16.74 4.57 25.44
N MET A 462 -15.49 4.94 25.74
CA MET A 462 -14.49 4.09 26.36
C MET A 462 -13.43 4.90 27.13
N GLU A 463 -12.71 4.24 28.02
CA GLU A 463 -11.51 4.79 28.68
C GLU A 463 -10.24 4.41 27.91
N PHE A 464 -9.17 5.16 28.14
CA PHE A 464 -7.87 4.79 27.59
C PHE A 464 -7.40 3.45 28.19
N GLY A 465 -6.84 2.59 27.36
CA GLY A 465 -6.30 1.32 27.79
C GLY A 465 -5.48 0.68 26.68
N VAL A 466 -4.50 -0.12 27.10
CA VAL A 466 -3.66 -0.93 26.20
C VAL A 466 -3.89 -2.41 26.51
N ASP A 467 -4.21 -3.18 25.48
CA ASP A 467 -4.20 -4.64 25.49
C ASP A 467 -2.83 -5.10 25.03
N GLU A 468 -1.94 -5.38 25.97
CA GLU A 468 -0.53 -5.66 25.70
C GLU A 468 -0.16 -7.11 26.02
N THR A 469 0.83 -7.64 25.33
CA THR A 469 1.44 -8.94 25.68
C THR A 469 2.30 -8.80 26.94
N ASP A 470 2.73 -9.94 27.51
CA ASP A 470 3.66 -9.96 28.66
C ASP A 470 5.11 -9.54 28.28
N GLN A 471 5.32 -9.10 27.05
CA GLN A 471 6.62 -8.62 26.57
C GLN A 471 6.91 -7.21 27.11
N LYS A 472 8.20 -6.86 27.14
CA LYS A 472 8.62 -5.56 27.66
C LYS A 472 8.38 -4.45 26.64
N HIS A 473 7.28 -3.73 26.82
CA HIS A 473 6.95 -2.55 26.04
C HIS A 473 7.44 -1.25 26.71
N ASN A 474 7.59 -0.20 25.91
CA ASN A 474 7.84 1.15 26.40
C ASN A 474 6.90 2.13 25.71
N TYR A 475 6.09 2.84 26.49
CA TYR A 475 5.22 3.88 25.99
C TYR A 475 4.90 4.92 27.07
N SER A 476 4.31 6.03 26.64
CA SER A 476 3.94 7.12 27.53
C SER A 476 2.60 7.73 27.13
N VAL A 477 1.86 8.17 28.15
CA VAL A 477 0.53 8.75 27.99
C VAL A 477 0.58 10.18 28.48
N PHE A 478 0.14 11.11 27.64
CA PHE A 478 0.11 12.53 27.90
C PHE A 478 -1.28 13.09 27.68
N TRP A 479 -1.60 14.13 28.44
CA TRP A 479 -2.86 14.85 28.36
C TRP A 479 -2.63 16.35 28.41
N THR A 480 -3.52 17.08 27.75
CA THR A 480 -3.55 18.54 27.82
C THR A 480 -4.20 18.98 29.14
N LEU A 481 -3.51 19.83 29.89
CA LEU A 481 -4.03 20.55 31.04
C LEU A 481 -4.23 22.02 30.65
N ARG A 482 -5.47 22.49 30.72
CA ARG A 482 -5.86 23.90 30.59
C ARG A 482 -6.17 24.48 31.96
N VAL A 483 -5.47 25.55 32.33
CA VAL A 483 -5.66 26.27 33.58
C VAL A 483 -6.25 27.64 33.28
N ASN A 484 -7.43 27.89 33.82
CA ASN A 484 -8.11 29.18 33.73
C ASN A 484 -7.90 29.94 35.04
N LEU A 485 -6.95 30.86 35.06
CA LEU A 485 -6.63 31.63 36.25
C LEU A 485 -7.55 32.85 36.38
N ARG A 486 -8.35 32.88 37.46
CA ARG A 486 -9.33 33.94 37.71
C ARG A 486 -9.23 34.48 39.13
N ASP A 487 -9.62 35.74 39.32
CA ASP A 487 -9.86 36.27 40.67
C ASP A 487 -11.20 35.78 41.22
N ARG A 488 -11.48 36.09 42.50
CA ARG A 488 -12.76 35.76 43.14
C ARG A 488 -13.99 36.38 42.48
N SER A 489 -13.83 37.41 41.65
CA SER A 489 -14.89 38.02 40.86
C SER A 489 -15.04 37.40 39.46
N GLY A 490 -14.29 36.34 39.17
CA GLY A 490 -14.31 35.63 37.88
C GLY A 490 -13.50 36.32 36.78
N ARG A 491 -12.81 37.43 37.07
CA ARG A 491 -12.00 38.15 36.08
C ARG A 491 -10.70 37.40 35.83
N PRO A 492 -10.25 37.32 34.57
CA PRO A 492 -9.00 36.65 34.22
C PRO A 492 -7.80 37.35 34.85
N LEU A 493 -6.84 36.57 35.33
CA LEU A 493 -5.61 37.06 35.95
C LEU A 493 -4.44 36.91 34.99
N SER A 494 -4.28 37.90 34.10
CA SER A 494 -3.19 37.92 33.12
C SER A 494 -1.81 38.05 33.76
N ASN A 495 -0.78 37.50 33.11
CA ASN A 495 0.63 37.65 33.47
C ASN A 495 0.97 37.23 34.92
N ASN A 496 0.15 36.37 35.51
CA ASN A 496 0.44 35.76 36.81
C ASN A 496 1.21 34.47 36.57
N GLU A 497 2.28 34.26 37.34
CA GLU A 497 3.06 33.02 37.26
C GLU A 497 2.23 31.83 37.70
N ILE A 498 2.30 30.76 36.92
CA ILE A 498 1.76 29.44 37.23
C ILE A 498 2.93 28.46 37.22
N GLN A 499 3.11 27.76 38.35
CA GLN A 499 4.06 26.67 38.52
C GLN A 499 3.30 25.35 38.64
N ILE A 500 3.75 24.32 37.93
CA ILE A 500 3.17 22.98 38.01
C ILE A 500 4.25 21.99 38.47
N THR A 501 3.95 21.24 39.52
CA THR A 501 4.80 20.14 40.01
C THR A 501 4.11 18.79 39.85
N ASP A 502 4.88 17.75 39.55
CA ASP A 502 4.38 16.37 39.53
C ASP A 502 4.03 15.86 40.94
N ARG A 503 3.51 14.63 41.01
CA ARG A 503 3.16 13.96 42.28
C ARG A 503 4.32 13.82 43.28
N ASN A 504 5.57 13.94 42.82
CA ASN A 504 6.76 13.88 43.67
C ASN A 504 7.24 15.27 44.10
N GLY A 505 6.50 16.33 43.73
CA GLY A 505 6.86 17.72 44.01
C GLY A 505 7.94 18.28 43.07
N LYS A 506 8.32 17.56 42.01
CA LYS A 506 9.28 18.06 41.02
C LYS A 506 8.58 19.04 40.10
N GLU A 507 9.16 20.24 39.94
CA GLU A 507 8.69 21.18 38.92
C GLU A 507 8.84 20.60 37.52
N VAL A 508 7.74 20.58 36.78
CA VAL A 508 7.68 20.09 35.39
C VAL A 508 7.35 21.21 34.40
N PHE A 509 6.77 22.31 34.88
CA PHE A 509 6.37 23.42 34.03
C PHE A 509 6.25 24.72 34.84
N ARG A 510 6.65 25.85 34.25
CA ARG A 510 6.54 27.19 34.82
C ARG A 510 6.37 28.22 33.70
N GLN A 511 5.27 28.96 33.72
CA GLN A 511 5.01 30.02 32.75
C GLN A 511 4.00 31.01 33.33
N ASN A 512 4.00 32.24 32.83
CA ASN A 512 2.95 33.20 33.12
C ASN A 512 1.68 32.88 32.30
N ALA A 513 0.52 33.07 32.91
CA ALA A 513 -0.76 33.05 32.21
C ALA A 513 -0.79 34.13 31.12
N ASP A 514 -1.47 33.84 30.01
CA ASP A 514 -1.64 34.77 28.89
C ASP A 514 -2.52 35.99 29.25
N SER A 515 -2.84 36.84 28.28
CA SER A 515 -3.70 38.02 28.48
C SER A 515 -5.13 37.69 28.93
N ASN A 516 -5.58 36.46 28.72
CA ASN A 516 -6.90 35.96 29.11
C ASN A 516 -6.85 35.13 30.40
N GLY A 517 -5.70 35.07 31.09
CA GLY A 517 -5.52 34.25 32.28
C GLY A 517 -5.41 32.76 31.97
N TYR A 518 -5.13 32.37 30.73
CA TYR A 518 -5.01 30.98 30.33
C TYR A 518 -3.58 30.48 30.35
N LEU A 519 -3.46 29.20 30.70
CA LEU A 519 -2.27 28.39 30.46
C LEU A 519 -2.69 27.04 29.88
N GLU A 520 -2.05 26.63 28.79
CA GLU A 520 -2.20 25.29 28.22
C GLU A 520 -0.83 24.61 28.17
N THR A 521 -0.74 23.40 28.71
CA THR A 521 0.45 22.56 28.59
C THR A 521 0.07 21.09 28.51
N GLU A 522 0.93 20.29 27.89
CA GLU A 522 0.77 18.85 27.83
C GLU A 522 1.70 18.17 28.86
N LEU A 523 1.14 17.29 29.67
CA LEU A 523 1.82 16.67 30.81
C LEU A 523 1.59 15.15 30.79
N ALA A 524 2.56 14.37 31.25
CA ALA A 524 2.47 12.91 31.28
C ALA A 524 1.52 12.43 32.38
N GLU A 525 0.56 11.56 32.10
CA GLU A 525 -0.10 10.81 33.17
C GLU A 525 0.90 9.81 33.77
N TYR A 526 1.51 9.00 32.91
CA TYR A 526 2.53 8.03 33.25
C TYR A 526 3.45 7.68 32.08
N ILE A 527 4.60 7.10 32.43
CA ILE A 527 5.52 6.46 31.49
C ILE A 527 5.66 5.01 31.93
N LYS A 528 5.54 4.07 30.98
CA LYS A 528 5.73 2.64 31.19
C LYS A 528 7.06 2.19 30.57
N GLU A 529 7.87 1.49 31.37
CA GLU A 529 9.16 0.92 30.99
C GLU A 529 9.20 -0.55 31.42
N GLY A 530 8.89 -1.45 30.48
CA GLY A 530 8.64 -2.86 30.80
C GLY A 530 7.49 -2.99 31.80
N ASP A 531 7.72 -3.70 32.89
CA ASP A 531 6.68 -3.97 33.91
C ASP A 531 6.45 -2.80 34.87
N LYS A 532 7.27 -1.74 34.78
CA LYS A 532 7.22 -0.60 35.70
C LYS A 532 6.47 0.56 35.07
N SER A 533 5.44 1.04 35.77
CA SER A 533 4.75 2.29 35.43
C SER A 533 5.12 3.37 36.43
N ARG A 534 5.65 4.49 35.94
CA ARG A 534 5.89 5.70 36.73
C ARG A 534 4.82 6.72 36.41
N TYR A 535 3.93 6.95 37.36
CA TYR A 535 2.88 7.96 37.30
C TYR A 535 3.40 9.32 37.73
N PHE A 536 2.88 10.39 37.13
CA PHE A 536 3.21 11.78 37.46
C PHE A 536 2.00 12.57 37.95
N SER A 537 0.79 12.14 37.60
CA SER A 537 -0.48 12.62 38.17
C SER A 537 -0.68 12.10 39.60
N PRO A 538 -1.36 12.85 40.50
CA PRO A 538 -1.91 14.20 40.30
C PRO A 538 -0.83 15.29 40.22
N TYR A 539 -1.13 16.34 39.46
CA TYR A 539 -0.29 17.53 39.33
C TYR A 539 -0.73 18.62 40.29
N ARG A 540 0.23 19.29 40.94
CA ARG A 540 -0.03 20.45 41.78
C ARG A 540 0.24 21.73 41.01
N ILE A 541 -0.80 22.54 40.82
CA ILE A 541 -0.73 23.87 40.23
C ILE A 541 -0.58 24.89 41.36
N THR A 542 0.32 25.85 41.22
CA THR A 542 0.58 26.91 42.20
C THR A 542 0.61 28.26 41.51
N SER A 543 -0.07 29.26 42.10
CA SER A 543 0.06 30.66 41.70
C SER A 543 0.00 31.55 42.96
N GLY A 544 1.11 32.21 43.28
CA GLY A 544 1.28 32.93 44.54
C GLY A 544 1.19 31.99 45.75
N LYS A 545 0.20 32.20 46.64
CA LYS A 545 0.00 31.38 47.85
C LYS A 545 -1.03 30.27 47.66
N ASN A 546 -1.76 30.27 46.55
CA ASN A 546 -2.83 29.31 46.28
C ASN A 546 -2.25 28.08 45.58
N LYS A 547 -2.89 26.94 45.81
CA LYS A 547 -2.51 25.65 45.23
C LYS A 547 -3.75 24.80 45.01
N ILE A 548 -3.76 24.03 43.92
CA ILE A 548 -4.78 23.01 43.61
C ILE A 548 -4.08 21.77 43.05
N ASP A 549 -4.57 20.61 43.41
CA ASP A 549 -4.12 19.33 42.87
C ASP A 549 -5.14 18.87 41.81
N VAL A 550 -4.66 18.45 40.64
CA VAL A 550 -5.46 18.05 39.49
C VAL A 550 -5.03 16.66 39.04
N GLU A 551 -5.97 15.73 39.07
CA GLU A 551 -5.79 14.39 38.51
C GLU A 551 -5.94 14.48 36.98
N LEU A 552 -4.94 14.00 36.25
CA LEU A 552 -4.84 14.12 34.81
C LEU A 552 -4.88 12.72 34.16
N THR A 553 -6.09 12.23 33.91
CA THR A 553 -6.38 10.95 33.22
C THR A 553 -7.02 11.13 31.84
N LYS A 554 -7.19 12.39 31.43
CA LYS A 554 -7.73 12.85 30.14
C LYS A 554 -7.36 14.31 29.95
N ASN A 555 -7.64 14.87 28.78
CA ASN A 555 -7.60 16.31 28.58
C ASN A 555 -8.53 16.98 29.61
N THR A 556 -7.97 17.88 30.43
CA THR A 556 -8.66 18.48 31.57
C THR A 556 -8.55 19.99 31.50
N GLU A 557 -9.67 20.66 31.75
CA GLU A 557 -9.75 22.09 31.98
C GLU A 557 -10.13 22.34 33.43
N THR A 558 -9.43 23.26 34.09
CA THR A 558 -9.64 23.57 35.52
C THR A 558 -9.63 25.07 35.75
N ASP A 559 -10.58 25.55 36.55
CA ASP A 559 -10.60 26.93 37.04
C ASP A 559 -9.75 27.06 38.31
N PHE A 560 -8.73 27.92 38.25
CA PHE A 560 -7.89 28.26 39.39
C PHE A 560 -8.29 29.65 39.91
N ILE A 561 -9.06 29.67 41.00
CA ILE A 561 -9.51 30.92 41.62
C ILE A 561 -8.46 31.39 42.63
N LYS A 562 -7.90 32.58 42.42
CA LYS A 562 -6.89 33.21 43.28
C LYS A 562 -7.51 34.10 44.36
#